data_AF-A0A960M4T3-F1
#
_entry.id   AF-A0A960M4T3-F1
#
_cell.length_a   1.000
_cell.length_b   1.000
_cell.length_c   1.000
_cell.angle_alpha   90.00
_cell.angle_beta   90.00
_cell.angle_gamma   90.00
#
_symmetry.space_group_name_H-M   'P 1'
#
loop_
_entity.id
_entity.type
_entity.pdbx_description
1 polymer ?
#
loop_
_entity_poly.entity_id
_entity_poly.type
_entity_poly.pdbx_seq_one_letter_code
_entity_poly.pdbx_strand_id
1 'polypeptide(L)'
;MALITSLFAVHVFHLKPCTMCKLQRIPFALLILNASFGLATPFKKGFFRVIQSCFILGAFLGIAHFLIQMGALPDPCVLPKGLSSAQEFSQMLKTSKCSDVAWSFLGVPISLINFAGCSLVFWITTKKFRELD
;
A
#
# COMPACT_ATOMS: atom_id res chain seq x y z
N MET A 1 -2.11 8.07 -10.64
CA MET A 1 -0.80 7.55 -11.08
C MET A 1 -0.33 6.32 -10.31
N ALA A 2 -0.37 6.30 -8.97
CA ALA A 2 0.07 5.14 -8.17
C ALA A 2 -0.64 3.81 -8.53
N LEU A 3 -1.98 3.79 -8.56
CA LEU A 3 -2.73 2.56 -8.91
C LEU A 3 -2.49 2.12 -10.36
N ILE A 4 -2.42 3.05 -11.31
CA ILE A 4 -2.13 2.76 -12.71
C ILE A 4 -0.76 2.09 -12.83
N THR A 5 0.26 2.66 -12.17
CA THR A 5 1.61 2.08 -12.14
C THR A 5 1.60 0.67 -11.53
N SER A 6 0.86 0.48 -10.44
CA SER A 6 0.72 -0.82 -9.79
C SER A 6 0.02 -1.87 -10.67
N LEU A 7 -1.00 -1.46 -11.44
CA LEU A 7 -1.72 -2.33 -12.37
C LEU A 7 -0.88 -2.64 -13.60
N PHE A 8 -0.19 -1.64 -14.15
CA PHE A 8 0.77 -1.80 -15.24
C PHE A 8 1.85 -2.82 -14.86
N ALA A 9 2.42 -2.69 -13.66
CA ALA A 9 3.44 -3.61 -13.17
C ALA A 9 2.95 -5.06 -13.08
N VAL A 10 1.69 -5.29 -12.69
CA VAL A 10 1.11 -6.64 -12.64
C VAL A 10 0.83 -7.20 -14.03
N HIS A 11 0.26 -6.42 -14.94
CA HIS A 11 -0.21 -6.94 -16.23
C HIS A 11 0.86 -6.95 -17.32
N VAL A 12 1.81 -6.01 -17.27
CA VAL A 12 2.86 -5.87 -18.30
C VAL A 12 4.15 -6.57 -17.90
N PHE A 13 4.56 -6.47 -16.63
CA PHE A 13 5.76 -7.18 -16.13
C PHE A 13 5.43 -8.55 -15.52
N HIS A 14 4.17 -9.00 -15.60
CA HIS A 14 3.70 -10.26 -15.04
C HIS A 14 4.07 -10.49 -13.56
N LEU A 15 4.20 -9.39 -12.80
CA LEU A 15 4.59 -9.44 -11.40
C LEU A 15 3.43 -9.96 -10.55
N LYS A 16 3.72 -10.93 -9.70
CA LYS A 16 2.75 -11.50 -8.77
C LYS A 16 2.72 -10.68 -7.47
N PRO A 17 1.63 -9.97 -7.15
CA PRO A 17 1.58 -9.13 -5.97
C PRO A 17 1.38 -9.98 -4.71
N CYS A 18 2.19 -9.70 -3.68
CA CYS A 18 2.01 -10.28 -2.35
C CYS A 18 0.79 -9.70 -1.63
N THR A 19 0.41 -10.30 -0.49
CA THR A 19 -0.77 -9.86 0.27
C THR A 19 -0.62 -8.42 0.77
N MET A 20 0.57 -8.04 1.26
CA MET A 20 0.84 -6.65 1.68
C MET A 20 0.78 -5.66 0.51
N CYS A 21 1.27 -6.03 -0.68
CA CYS A 21 1.12 -5.22 -1.89
C CYS A 21 -0.35 -4.96 -2.24
N LYS A 22 -1.19 -6.00 -2.14
CA LYS A 22 -2.64 -5.85 -2.38
C LYS A 22 -3.29 -4.95 -1.33
N LEU A 23 -2.90 -5.12 -0.06
CA LEU A 23 -3.41 -4.31 1.05
C LEU A 23 -3.10 -2.82 0.87
N GLN A 24 -1.89 -2.48 0.41
CA GLN A 24 -1.49 -1.10 0.10
C GLN A 24 -2.34 -0.43 -1.00
N ARG A 25 -3.07 -1.18 -1.83
CA ARG A 25 -3.98 -0.60 -2.84
C ARG A 25 -5.30 -0.11 -2.25
N ILE A 26 -5.73 -0.66 -1.11
CA ILE A 26 -7.01 -0.32 -0.48
C ILE A 26 -7.09 1.17 -0.10
N PRO A 27 -6.08 1.77 0.58
CA PRO A 27 -6.09 3.20 0.87
C PRO A 27 -6.25 4.06 -0.38
N PHE A 28 -5.61 3.68 -1.50
CA PHE A 28 -5.72 4.43 -2.75
C PHE A 28 -7.10 4.30 -3.41
N ALA A 29 -7.72 3.12 -3.35
CA ALA A 29 -9.07 2.92 -3.85
C ALA A 29 -10.08 3.75 -3.05
N LEU A 30 -9.95 3.75 -1.71
CA LEU A 30 -10.75 4.59 -0.82
C LEU A 30 -10.55 6.09 -1.10
N LEU A 31 -9.31 6.52 -1.36
CA LEU A 31 -8.98 7.88 -1.77
C LEU A 31 -9.77 8.33 -3.01
N ILE A 32 -9.81 7.51 -4.07
CA ILE A 32 -10.54 7.83 -5.30
C ILE A 32 -12.04 7.94 -5.03
N LEU A 33 -12.60 6.97 -4.30
CA LEU A 33 -14.02 6.95 -3.96
C LEU A 33 -14.41 8.18 -3.13
N ASN A 34 -13.64 8.45 -2.07
CA ASN A 34 -13.85 9.56 -1.16
C ASN A 34 -13.68 10.92 -1.88
N ALA A 35 -12.69 11.06 -2.75
CA ALA A 35 -12.52 12.27 -3.55
C ALA A 35 -13.71 12.51 -4.50
N SER A 36 -14.23 11.45 -5.13
CA SER A 36 -15.38 11.54 -6.04
C SER A 36 -16.63 12.04 -5.32
N PHE A 37 -16.97 11.47 -4.16
CA PHE A 37 -18.09 11.94 -3.34
C PHE A 37 -17.82 13.34 -2.74
N GLY A 38 -16.59 13.59 -2.31
CA GLY A 38 -16.18 14.88 -1.74
C GLY A 38 -16.29 16.03 -2.73
N LEU A 39 -16.19 15.79 -4.05
CA LEU A 39 -16.45 16.79 -5.08
C LEU A 39 -17.94 17.12 -5.23
N ALA A 40 -18.82 16.12 -5.09
CA ALA A 40 -20.27 16.27 -5.25
C ALA A 40 -21.00 16.93 -4.06
N THR A 41 -20.35 17.02 -2.90
CA THR A 41 -20.95 17.55 -1.65
C THR A 41 -20.35 18.90 -1.23
N PRO A 42 -21.11 19.79 -0.58
CA PRO A 42 -20.57 21.02 0.03
C PRO A 42 -19.71 20.76 1.28
N PHE A 43 -19.78 19.57 1.90
CA PHE A 43 -19.08 19.26 3.16
C PHE A 43 -17.58 18.92 2.96
N LYS A 44 -16.79 19.84 2.41
CA LYS A 44 -15.39 19.56 2.00
C LYS A 44 -14.45 19.17 3.16
N LYS A 45 -14.59 19.78 4.35
CA LYS A 45 -13.68 19.55 5.49
C LYS A 45 -13.69 18.10 5.99
N GLY A 46 -14.85 17.43 5.99
CA GLY A 46 -14.95 16.02 6.40
C GLY A 46 -14.22 15.08 5.45
N PHE A 47 -14.47 15.22 4.15
CA PHE A 47 -13.82 14.42 3.12
C PHE A 47 -12.30 14.63 3.11
N PHE A 48 -11.84 15.85 3.38
CA PHE A 48 -10.41 16.14 3.48
C PHE A 48 -9.73 15.40 4.66
N ARG A 49 -10.38 15.31 5.82
CA ARG A 49 -9.86 14.52 6.95
C ARG A 49 -9.75 13.03 6.61
N VAL A 50 -10.72 12.48 5.87
CA VAL A 50 -10.66 11.08 5.39
C VAL A 50 -9.48 10.87 4.44
N ILE A 51 -9.22 11.82 3.54
CA ILE A 51 -8.05 11.81 2.65
C ILE A 51 -6.75 11.73 3.45
N GLN A 52 -6.60 12.56 4.49
CA GLN A 52 -5.44 12.55 5.36
C GLN A 52 -5.26 11.19 6.07
N SER A 53 -6.34 10.62 6.62
CA SER A 53 -6.30 9.29 7.24
C SER A 53 -5.87 8.20 6.26
N CYS A 54 -6.30 8.28 4.99
CA CYS A 54 -5.87 7.33 3.96
C CYS A 54 -4.36 7.42 3.68
N PHE A 55 -3.79 8.63 3.66
CA PHE A 55 -2.34 8.79 3.48
C PHE A 55 -1.54 8.29 4.69
N ILE A 56 -2.03 8.54 5.91
CA ILE A 56 -1.43 7.98 7.13
C ILE A 56 -1.41 6.45 7.04
N LEU A 57 -2.55 5.83 6.71
CA LEU A 57 -2.66 4.38 6.56
C LEU A 57 -1.74 3.85 5.45
N GLY A 58 -1.68 4.54 4.31
CA GLY A 58 -0.78 4.22 3.21
C GLY A 58 0.70 4.25 3.63
N ALA A 59 1.09 5.27 4.40
CA ALA A 59 2.45 5.39 4.94
C ALA A 59 2.76 4.24 5.90
N PHE A 60 1.88 3.95 6.87
CA PHE A 60 2.05 2.84 7.81
C PHE A 60 2.18 1.49 7.10
N LEU A 61 1.33 1.20 6.12
CA LEU A 61 1.42 -0.04 5.35
C LEU A 61 2.68 -0.11 4.48
N GLY A 62 3.13 1.04 3.95
CA GLY A 62 4.37 1.16 3.17
C GLY A 62 5.60 0.82 4.02
N ILE A 63 5.75 1.47 5.18
CA ILE A 63 6.89 1.25 6.06
C ILE A 63 6.85 -0.16 6.68
N ALA A 64 5.68 -0.66 7.09
CA ALA A 64 5.57 -2.02 7.62
C ALA A 64 6.00 -3.07 6.59
N HIS A 65 5.58 -2.93 5.33
CA HIS A 65 6.01 -3.84 4.27
C HIS A 65 7.50 -3.74 3.98
N PHE A 66 8.05 -2.52 3.96
CA PHE A 66 9.49 -2.33 3.80
C PHE A 66 10.29 -2.98 4.94
N LEU A 67 9.83 -2.87 6.19
CA LEU A 67 10.48 -3.52 7.34
C LEU A 67 10.42 -5.05 7.25
N ILE A 68 9.33 -5.63 6.73
CA ILE A 68 9.24 -7.07 6.43
C ILE A 68 10.28 -7.46 5.37
N GLN A 69 10.43 -6.65 4.31
CA GLN A 69 11.41 -6.89 3.24
C GLN A 69 12.87 -6.77 3.70
N MET A 70 13.13 -5.92 4.69
CA MET A 70 14.44 -5.82 5.35
C MET A 70 14.69 -6.94 6.37
N GLY A 71 13.72 -7.82 6.62
CA GLY A 71 13.80 -8.88 7.63
C GLY A 71 13.68 -8.38 9.08
N ALA A 72 13.29 -7.12 9.28
CA ALA A 72 13.11 -6.52 10.61
C ALA A 72 11.76 -6.90 11.25
N LEU A 73 10.79 -7.33 10.45
CA LEU A 73 9.48 -7.83 10.91
C LEU A 73 9.22 -9.24 10.34
N PRO A 74 8.47 -10.09 11.06
CA PRO A 74 8.11 -11.41 10.58
C PRO A 74 7.24 -11.29 9.32
N ASP A 75 7.45 -12.19 8.36
CA ASP A 75 6.66 -12.24 7.12
C ASP A 75 5.28 -12.89 7.39
N PRO A 76 4.16 -12.14 7.33
CA PRO A 76 2.83 -12.69 7.56
C PRO A 76 2.35 -13.57 6.39
N CYS A 77 3.06 -13.56 5.27
CA CYS A 77 2.70 -14.28 4.05
C CYS A 77 3.38 -15.67 4.00
N VAL A 78 4.22 -15.98 4.98
CA VAL A 78 4.78 -17.33 5.21
C VAL A 78 3.88 -18.07 6.20
N LEU A 79 3.45 -19.28 5.85
CA LEU A 79 2.73 -20.14 6.78
C LEU A 79 3.65 -20.54 7.95
N PRO A 80 3.16 -20.54 9.21
CA PRO A 80 3.93 -21.04 10.33
C PRO A 80 4.33 -22.51 10.12
N LYS A 81 5.47 -22.90 10.69
CA LYS A 81 6.04 -24.25 10.55
C LYS A 81 5.02 -25.31 10.99
N GLY A 82 4.54 -26.10 10.03
CA GLY A 82 3.56 -27.17 10.25
C GLY A 82 2.54 -27.17 9.13
N LEU A 83 2.90 -27.72 7.96
CA LEU A 83 1.91 -27.98 6.93
C LEU A 83 1.12 -29.23 7.33
N SER A 84 -0.15 -29.02 7.66
CA SER A 84 -1.05 -30.07 8.09
C SER A 84 -1.76 -30.76 6.92
N SER A 85 -1.71 -30.16 5.71
CA SER A 85 -2.36 -30.71 4.52
C SER A 85 -1.65 -30.38 3.19
N ALA A 86 -1.89 -31.22 2.17
CA ALA A 86 -1.44 -30.96 0.80
C ALA A 86 -2.06 -29.67 0.20
N GLN A 87 -3.24 -29.27 0.69
CA GLN A 87 -3.90 -28.04 0.27
C GLN A 87 -3.13 -26.80 0.75
N GLU A 88 -2.66 -26.80 2.00
CA GLU A 88 -1.80 -25.73 2.55
C GLU A 88 -0.47 -25.62 1.78
N PHE A 89 0.10 -26.75 1.35
CA PHE A 89 1.31 -26.77 0.52
C PHE A 89 1.10 -26.12 -0.85
N SER A 90 0.02 -26.51 -1.54
CA SER A 90 -0.37 -25.91 -2.82
C SER A 90 -0.65 -24.40 -2.67
N GLN A 91 -1.27 -23.98 -1.57
CA GLN A 91 -1.55 -22.57 -1.32
C GLN A 91 -0.28 -21.75 -1.02
N MET A 92 0.68 -22.34 -0.30
CA MET A 92 2.01 -21.73 -0.09
C MET A 92 2.74 -21.51 -1.42
N LEU A 93 2.77 -22.52 -2.31
CA LEU A 93 3.38 -22.40 -3.65
C LEU A 93 2.70 -21.32 -4.52
N LYS A 94 1.40 -21.10 -4.32
CA LYS A 94 0.63 -20.07 -5.01
C LYS A 94 0.74 -18.68 -4.37
N THR A 95 1.35 -18.53 -3.21
CA THR A 95 1.44 -17.23 -2.52
C THR A 95 2.86 -16.67 -2.62
N SER A 96 2.99 -15.44 -3.10
CA SER A 96 4.28 -14.73 -3.08
C SER A 96 4.56 -14.22 -1.66
N LYS A 97 5.78 -14.44 -1.17
CA LYS A 97 6.24 -13.94 0.13
C LYS A 97 6.19 -12.42 0.17
N CYS A 98 5.96 -11.85 1.35
CA CYS A 98 5.96 -10.40 1.54
C CYS A 98 7.35 -9.85 1.88
N SER A 99 8.26 -10.72 2.29
CA SER A 99 9.69 -10.44 2.43
C SER A 99 10.41 -10.28 1.10
N ASP A 100 9.92 -10.90 0.02
CA ASP A 100 10.53 -10.77 -1.30
C ASP A 100 10.24 -9.39 -1.91
N VAL A 101 11.27 -8.75 -2.45
CA VAL A 101 11.12 -7.49 -3.19
C VAL A 101 10.68 -7.80 -4.62
N ALA A 102 9.36 -7.70 -4.87
CA ALA A 102 8.78 -8.02 -6.17
C ALA A 102 9.33 -7.14 -7.31
N TRP A 103 9.57 -5.85 -7.04
CA TRP A 103 10.24 -4.94 -7.96
C TRP A 103 10.72 -3.67 -7.23
N SER A 104 11.74 -3.05 -7.82
CA SER A 104 12.37 -1.83 -7.34
C SER A 104 12.50 -0.84 -8.49
N PHE A 105 12.46 0.45 -8.18
CA PHE A 105 12.76 1.52 -9.12
C PHE A 105 14.06 2.19 -8.70
N LEU A 106 15.06 2.22 -9.59
CA LEU A 106 16.41 2.73 -9.30
C LEU A 106 17.04 2.11 -8.03
N GLY A 107 16.82 0.82 -7.81
CA GLY A 107 17.31 0.09 -6.63
C GLY A 107 16.50 0.32 -5.35
N VAL A 108 15.50 1.19 -5.37
CA VAL A 108 14.63 1.46 -4.22
C VAL A 108 13.37 0.60 -4.27
N PRO A 109 13.05 -0.18 -3.21
CA PRO A 109 11.83 -0.95 -3.16
C PRO A 109 10.59 -0.05 -3.26
N ILE A 110 9.59 -0.51 -4.01
CA ILE A 110 8.37 0.26 -4.23
C ILE A 110 7.55 0.47 -2.95
N SER A 111 7.69 -0.43 -1.97
CA SER A 111 7.14 -0.26 -0.62
C SER A 111 7.65 1.02 0.06
N LEU A 112 8.95 1.31 -0.07
CA LEU A 112 9.60 2.49 0.48
C LEU A 112 9.22 3.75 -0.28
N ILE A 113 9.15 3.68 -1.62
CA ILE A 113 8.64 4.78 -2.45
C ILE A 113 7.19 5.12 -2.06
N ASN A 114 6.36 4.11 -1.80
CA ASN A 114 4.98 4.31 -1.39
C ASN A 114 4.88 4.97 -0.01
N PHE A 115 5.70 4.55 0.95
CA PHE A 115 5.81 5.21 2.25
C PHE A 115 6.22 6.69 2.11
N ALA A 116 7.32 6.95 1.40
CA ALA A 116 7.84 8.30 1.22
C ALA A 116 6.81 9.21 0.52
N GLY A 117 6.17 8.71 -0.54
CA GLY A 117 5.13 9.43 -1.27
C GLY A 117 3.91 9.75 -0.40
N CYS A 118 3.39 8.77 0.36
CA CYS A 118 2.25 9.00 1.25
C CYS A 118 2.59 10.00 2.37
N SER A 119 3.76 9.87 3.00
CA SER A 119 4.23 10.79 4.05
C SER A 119 4.41 12.22 3.52
N LEU A 120 4.99 12.38 2.33
CA LEU A 120 5.18 13.68 1.70
C LEU A 120 3.84 14.36 1.39
N VAL A 121 2.89 13.63 0.80
CA VAL A 121 1.57 14.19 0.47
C VAL A 121 0.79 14.52 1.75
N PHE A 122 0.86 13.67 2.77
CA PHE A 122 0.26 13.98 4.08
C PHE A 122 0.83 15.27 4.68
N TRP A 123 2.16 15.46 4.63
CA TRP A 123 2.81 16.67 5.12
C TRP A 123 2.38 17.93 4.35
N ILE A 124 2.33 17.87 3.01
CA ILE A 124 1.89 19.01 2.17
C ILE A 124 0.42 19.34 2.46
N THR A 125 -0.44 18.33 2.55
CA THR A 125 -1.88 18.52 2.76
C THR A 125 -2.20 19.04 4.16
N THR A 126 -1.48 18.61 5.19
CA THR A 126 -1.63 19.14 6.56
C THR A 126 -1.19 20.59 6.70
N LYS A 127 -0.08 20.98 6.06
CA LYS A 127 0.34 22.40 6.01
C LYS A 127 -0.73 23.28 5.36
N LYS A 128 -1.19 22.88 4.16
CA LYS A 128 -2.21 23.64 3.42
C LYS A 128 -3.55 23.73 4.15
N PHE A 129 -3.95 22.69 4.88
CA PHE A 129 -5.18 22.71 5.66
C PHE A 129 -5.10 23.69 6.83
N ARG A 130 -3.95 23.77 7.51
CA ARG A 130 -3.71 24.73 8.59
C ARG A 130 -3.74 26.19 8.13
N GLU A 131 -3.39 26.47 6.88
CA GLU A 131 -3.48 27.82 6.29
C GLU A 131 -4.91 28.25 5.93
N LEU A 132 -5.86 27.30 5.90
CA LEU A 132 -7.26 27.53 5.52
C LEU A 132 -8.24 27.55 6.71
N ASP A 133 -7.74 27.27 7.93
CA ASP A 133 -8.47 27.36 9.21
C ASP A 133 -8.07 28.65 9.95
#